data_AF-A0AAW2PK81-F1
#
_entry.id   AF-A0AAW2PK81-F1
#
_cell.length_a   1.000
_cell.length_b   1.000
_cell.length_c   1.000
_cell.angle_alpha   90.00
_cell.angle_beta   90.00
_cell.angle_gamma   90.00
#
_symmetry.space_group_name_H-M   'P 1'
#
loop_
_entity.id
_entity.type
_entity.pdbx_description
1 polymer ?
#
loop_
_entity_poly.entity_id
_entity_poly.type
_entity_poly.pdbx_seq_one_letter_code
_entity_poly.pdbx_strand_id
1 'polypeptide(L)'
;HFVLEENMLEVDCPCVTPEIVLKASGHVDKFTDLMVKDEKTGTCYRADHLLKDYCKDKLEKDPNLSAEKAAELRHVLAVLDDLSAEELGAKIKGYGITAPDTKTVSQTPILSI
;
A
#
# COMPACT_ATOMS: atom_id res chain seq x y z
N HIS A 1 25.11 -15.17 18.67
CA HIS A 1 24.14 -15.91 19.49
C HIS A 1 23.60 -17.08 18.68
N PHE A 2 22.69 -16.87 17.72
CA PHE A 2 22.04 -17.95 16.98
C PHE A 2 22.95 -18.92 16.20
N VAL A 3 23.98 -18.44 15.48
CA VAL A 3 24.85 -19.31 14.66
C VAL A 3 25.67 -20.31 15.50
N LEU A 4 26.22 -19.87 16.64
CA LEU A 4 27.09 -20.69 17.50
C LEU A 4 26.31 -21.53 18.52
N GLU A 5 25.17 -21.03 19.01
CA GLU A 5 24.41 -21.70 20.08
C GLU A 5 23.36 -22.67 19.55
N GLU A 6 22.83 -22.45 18.35
CA GLU A 6 21.83 -23.32 17.71
C GLU A 6 22.41 -24.21 16.60
N ASN A 7 23.74 -24.22 16.43
CA ASN A 7 24.46 -24.99 15.38
C ASN A 7 23.90 -24.76 13.97
N MET A 8 23.56 -23.52 13.62
CA MET A 8 23.08 -23.19 12.28
C MET A 8 24.24 -23.06 11.29
N LEU A 9 23.99 -23.47 10.04
CA LEU A 9 24.95 -23.32 8.95
C LEU A 9 24.83 -21.92 8.34
N GLU A 10 25.89 -21.13 8.47
CA GLU A 10 26.00 -19.84 7.80
C GLU A 10 26.42 -20.02 6.34
N VAL A 11 25.69 -19.38 5.43
CA VAL A 11 25.98 -19.35 3.99
C VAL A 11 25.91 -17.91 3.49
N ASP A 12 26.86 -17.53 2.64
CA ASP A 12 26.88 -16.23 1.97
C ASP A 12 26.42 -16.39 0.50
N CYS A 13 25.48 -15.55 0.09
CA CYS A 13 24.78 -15.65 -1.19
C CYS A 13 24.84 -14.31 -1.93
N PRO A 14 24.93 -14.32 -3.27
CA PRO A 14 24.95 -13.08 -4.06
C PRO A 14 23.64 -12.31 -3.92
N CYS A 15 23.71 -10.98 -3.84
CA CYS A 15 22.53 -10.12 -3.80
C CYS A 15 21.77 -10.07 -5.14
N VAL A 16 22.45 -10.33 -6.26
CA VAL A 16 21.85 -10.32 -7.60
C VAL A 16 21.19 -11.67 -7.86
N THR A 17 19.86 -11.68 -7.88
CA THR A 17 19.05 -12.90 -8.09
C THR A 17 18.36 -12.84 -9.46
N PRO A 18 18.44 -13.91 -10.29
CA PRO A 18 17.70 -13.97 -11.55
C PRO A 18 16.18 -13.87 -11.35
N GLU A 19 15.50 -13.15 -12.24
CA GLU A 19 14.05 -12.90 -12.17
C GLU A 19 13.22 -14.19 -12.01
N ILE A 20 13.59 -15.27 -12.69
CA ILE A 20 12.90 -16.56 -12.63
C ILE A 20 12.80 -17.12 -11.19
N VAL A 21 13.79 -16.84 -10.33
CA VAL A 21 13.82 -17.27 -8.93
C VAL A 21 12.85 -16.42 -8.09
N LEU A 22 12.78 -15.12 -8.35
CA LEU A 22 11.83 -14.22 -7.69
C LEU A 22 10.40 -14.50 -8.10
N LYS A 23 10.18 -14.87 -9.37
CA LYS A 23 8.87 -15.31 -9.86
C LYS A 23 8.45 -16.65 -9.25
N ALA A 24 9.35 -17.64 -9.24
CA ALA A 24 9.07 -18.95 -8.66
C ALA A 24 8.82 -18.91 -7.14
N SER A 25 9.49 -18.00 -6.42
CA SER A 25 9.25 -17.79 -4.99
C SER A 25 8.03 -16.92 -4.68
N GLY A 26 7.38 -16.34 -5.71
CA GLY A 26 6.19 -15.51 -5.57
C GLY A 26 6.44 -14.06 -5.13
N HIS A 27 7.70 -13.62 -5.07
CA HIS A 27 8.05 -12.23 -4.74
C HIS A 27 7.53 -11.26 -5.80
N VAL A 28 7.59 -11.62 -7.08
CA VAL A 28 7.13 -10.75 -8.18
C VAL A 28 5.63 -10.47 -8.10
N ASP A 29 4.83 -11.43 -7.65
CA ASP A 29 3.37 -11.31 -7.64
C ASP A 29 2.83 -10.76 -6.31
N LYS A 30 3.52 -11.01 -5.18
CA LYS A 30 3.02 -10.66 -3.83
C LYS A 30 3.76 -9.51 -3.16
N PHE A 31 4.97 -9.19 -3.63
CA PHE A 31 5.82 -8.16 -3.04
C PHE A 31 5.80 -6.91 -3.92
N THR A 32 4.60 -6.43 -4.25
CA THR A 32 4.41 -5.24 -5.09
C THR A 32 3.64 -4.19 -4.31
N ASP A 33 4.21 -3.00 -4.23
CA ASP A 33 3.53 -1.85 -3.63
C ASP A 33 2.63 -1.21 -4.70
N LEU A 34 1.37 -0.97 -4.32
CA LEU A 34 0.42 -0.25 -5.16
C LEU A 34 0.69 1.25 -5.07
N MET A 35 0.97 1.89 -6.20
CA MET A 35 1.36 3.30 -6.26
C MET A 35 0.39 4.13 -7.10
N VAL A 36 0.04 5.33 -6.64
CA VAL A 36 -0.77 6.30 -7.36
C VAL A 36 0.11 7.46 -7.79
N LYS A 37 0.05 7.83 -9.07
CA LYS A 37 0.84 8.91 -9.65
C LYS A 37 0.02 10.17 -9.83
N ASP A 38 0.49 11.32 -9.39
CA ASP A 38 -0.10 12.61 -9.79
C ASP A 38 0.32 12.96 -11.23
N GLU A 39 -0.67 13.19 -12.09
CA GLU A 39 -0.46 13.54 -13.50
C GLU A 39 0.22 14.90 -13.70
N LYS A 40 0.11 15.81 -12.73
CA LYS A 40 0.65 17.17 -12.85
C LYS A 40 2.07 17.30 -12.32
N THR A 41 2.38 16.71 -11.17
CA THR A 41 3.72 16.76 -10.57
C THR A 41 4.59 15.60 -10.97
N GLY A 42 3.98 14.48 -11.40
CA GLY A 42 4.68 13.23 -11.62
C GLY A 42 5.07 12.51 -10.33
N THR A 43 4.72 13.04 -9.16
CA THR A 43 5.01 12.42 -7.87
C THR A 43 4.20 11.13 -7.70
N CYS A 44 4.87 10.07 -7.27
CA CYS A 44 4.23 8.80 -6.92
C CYS A 44 4.02 8.71 -5.41
N TYR A 45 2.82 8.29 -5.02
CA TYR A 45 2.45 8.05 -3.63
C TYR A 45 2.03 6.61 -3.47
N ARG A 46 2.40 5.99 -2.34
CA ARG A 46 1.89 4.67 -1.95
C ARG A 46 0.39 4.74 -1.66
N ALA A 47 -0.39 3.93 -2.37
CA ALA A 47 -1.84 3.99 -2.39
C ALA A 47 -2.46 3.59 -1.03
N ASP A 48 -1.85 2.60 -0.38
CA ASP A 48 -2.22 2.10 0.95
C ASP A 48 -2.01 3.20 2.01
N HIS A 49 -0.84 3.84 2.00
CA HIS A 49 -0.53 4.96 2.89
C HIS A 49 -1.49 6.13 2.68
N LEU A 50 -1.77 6.48 1.43
CA LEU A 50 -2.67 7.58 1.08
C LEU A 50 -4.09 7.34 1.61
N LEU A 51 -4.60 6.11 1.48
CA LEU A 51 -5.91 5.73 2.04
C LEU A 51 -5.89 5.71 3.57
N LYS A 52 -4.82 5.19 4.17
CA LYS A 52 -4.65 5.11 5.63
C LYS A 52 -4.66 6.49 6.27
N ASP A 53 -3.91 7.43 5.72
CA ASP A 53 -3.79 8.78 6.24
C ASP A 53 -5.10 9.55 6.08
N TYR A 54 -5.79 9.39 4.94
CA TYR A 54 -7.12 9.96 4.74
C TYR A 54 -8.15 9.44 5.76
N CYS A 55 -8.20 8.12 5.99
CA CYS A 55 -9.11 7.52 6.95
C CYS A 55 -8.85 8.01 8.38
N LYS A 56 -7.58 8.14 8.79
CA LYS A 56 -7.21 8.69 10.10
C LYS A 56 -7.60 10.16 10.23
N ASP A 57 -7.25 10.97 9.24
CA ASP A 57 -7.58 12.39 9.22
C ASP A 57 -9.09 12.62 9.30
N LYS A 58 -9.90 11.82 8.60
CA LYS A 58 -11.35 11.89 8.67
C LYS A 58 -11.92 11.46 10.02
N LEU A 59 -11.32 10.48 10.68
CA LEU A 59 -11.74 10.05 12.01
C LEU A 59 -11.37 11.06 13.11
N GLU A 60 -10.26 11.80 12.94
CA GLU A 60 -9.77 12.76 13.94
C GLU A 60 -10.34 14.17 13.75
N LYS A 61 -10.45 14.65 12.51
CA LYS A 61 -10.75 16.06 12.21
C LYS A 61 -12.23 16.35 11.94
N ASP A 62 -13.06 15.33 11.71
CA ASP A 62 -14.45 15.49 11.29
C ASP A 62 -15.41 15.10 12.45
N PRO A 63 -15.73 16.02 13.39
CA PRO A 63 -16.58 15.74 14.54
C PRO A 63 -18.05 15.45 14.16
N ASN A 64 -18.43 15.68 12.91
CA ASN A 64 -19.76 15.41 12.37
C ASN A 64 -19.86 14.11 11.56
N LEU A 65 -18.83 13.26 11.63
CA LEU A 65 -18.83 11.97 10.96
C LEU A 65 -19.91 11.06 11.56
N SER A 66 -20.81 10.54 10.72
CA SER A 66 -21.84 9.59 11.19
C SER A 66 -21.18 8.33 11.77
N ALA A 67 -21.80 7.74 12.79
CA ALA A 67 -21.29 6.53 13.42
C ALA A 67 -21.07 5.39 12.41
N GLU A 68 -21.94 5.30 11.40
CA GLU A 68 -21.85 4.35 10.27
C GLU A 68 -20.57 4.57 9.45
N LYS A 69 -20.31 5.80 8.99
CA LYS A 69 -19.09 6.12 8.22
C LYS A 69 -17.82 5.90 9.04
N ALA A 70 -17.87 6.20 10.34
CA ALA A 70 -16.74 5.95 11.23
C ALA A 70 -16.44 4.46 11.41
N ALA A 71 -17.47 3.61 11.42
CA ALA A 71 -17.30 2.15 11.44
C ALA A 71 -16.73 1.63 10.12
N GLU A 72 -17.22 2.14 8.98
CA GLU A 72 -16.71 1.80 7.65
C GLU A 72 -15.22 2.15 7.51
N LEU A 73 -14.80 3.37 7.88
CA LEU A 73 -13.38 3.78 7.78
C LEU A 73 -12.47 2.92 8.65
N ARG A 74 -12.92 2.53 9.86
CA ARG A 74 -12.17 1.61 10.72
C ARG A 74 -12.07 0.21 10.11
N HIS A 75 -13.15 -0.28 9.50
CA HIS A 75 -13.11 -1.54 8.78
C HIS A 75 -12.13 -1.46 7.60
N VAL A 76 -12.17 -0.39 6.81
CA VAL A 76 -11.24 -0.18 5.69
C VAL A 76 -9.79 -0.20 6.17
N LEU A 77 -9.49 0.44 7.30
CA LEU A 77 -8.15 0.41 7.90
C LEU A 77 -7.73 -0.98 8.36
N ALA A 78 -8.67 -1.82 8.80
CA ALA A 78 -8.38 -3.17 9.29
C ALA A 78 -8.09 -4.17 8.16
N VAL A 79 -8.69 -3.97 6.97
CA VAL A 79 -8.49 -4.85 5.81
C VAL A 79 -7.56 -4.24 4.76
N LEU A 80 -6.95 -3.09 5.05
CA LEU A 80 -6.16 -2.31 4.08
C LEU A 80 -5.06 -3.13 3.42
N ASP A 81 -4.35 -3.94 4.21
CA ASP A 81 -3.22 -4.76 3.77
C ASP A 81 -3.65 -5.96 2.90
N ASP A 82 -4.94 -6.33 2.96
CA ASP A 82 -5.53 -7.43 2.19
C ASP A 82 -6.26 -6.96 0.92
N LEU A 83 -6.40 -5.64 0.69
CA LEU A 83 -7.13 -5.11 -0.46
C LEU A 83 -6.37 -5.30 -1.78
N SER A 84 -7.09 -5.68 -2.83
CA SER A 84 -6.51 -5.76 -4.18
C SER A 84 -6.27 -4.38 -4.81
N ALA A 85 -5.52 -4.35 -5.91
CA ALA A 85 -5.30 -3.15 -6.71
C ALA A 85 -6.62 -2.49 -7.16
N GLU A 86 -7.61 -3.30 -7.58
CA GLU A 86 -8.90 -2.80 -8.03
C GLU A 86 -9.71 -2.23 -6.86
N GLU A 87 -9.73 -2.91 -5.71
CA GLU A 87 -10.47 -2.48 -4.52
C GLU A 87 -9.89 -1.21 -3.93
N LEU A 88 -8.57 -1.14 -3.84
CA LEU A 88 -7.85 0.04 -3.34
C LEU A 88 -8.08 1.24 -4.27
N GLY A 89 -7.99 1.03 -5.60
CA GLY A 89 -8.31 2.04 -6.60
C GLY A 89 -9.77 2.51 -6.52
N ALA A 90 -10.71 1.57 -6.32
CA ALA A 90 -12.13 1.88 -6.16
C ALA A 90 -12.41 2.71 -4.90
N LYS A 91 -11.75 2.39 -3.78
CA LYS A 91 -11.87 3.18 -2.54
C LYS A 91 -11.25 4.56 -2.66
N ILE A 92 -10.06 4.67 -3.26
CA ILE A 92 -9.41 5.98 -3.51
C ILE A 92 -10.32 6.86 -4.38
N LYS A 93 -10.94 6.29 -5.42
CA LYS A 93 -11.91 6.98 -6.28
C LYS A 93 -13.21 7.34 -5.53
N GLY A 94 -13.75 6.40 -4.76
CA GLY A 94 -15.01 6.57 -4.03
C GLY A 94 -14.93 7.63 -2.92
N TYR A 95 -13.80 7.71 -2.22
CA TYR A 95 -13.54 8.75 -1.23
C TYR A 95 -13.02 10.06 -1.84
N GLY A 96 -12.70 10.08 -3.14
CA GLY A 96 -12.15 11.24 -3.82
C GLY A 96 -10.79 11.67 -3.27
N ILE A 97 -9.96 10.70 -2.85
CA ILE A 97 -8.65 10.99 -2.28
C ILE A 97 -7.76 11.48 -3.42
N THR A 98 -7.24 12.69 -3.25
CA THR A 98 -6.39 13.36 -4.25
C THR A 98 -5.05 13.70 -3.64
N ALA A 99 -4.04 13.89 -4.50
CA ALA A 99 -2.73 14.32 -4.04
C ALA A 99 -2.86 15.66 -3.29
N PRO A 100 -2.18 15.80 -2.13
CA PRO A 100 -2.29 16.98 -1.28
C PRO A 100 -1.94 18.29 -1.99
N ASP A 101 -1.10 18.22 -3.04
CA ASP A 101 -0.57 19.40 -3.73
C ASP A 101 -1.42 19.87 -4.92
N THR A 102 -2.07 18.97 -5.67
CA THR A 102 -2.61 19.32 -7.00
C THR A 102 -4.06 18.92 -7.28
N LYS A 103 -4.71 18.22 -6.34
CA LYS A 103 -6.08 17.69 -6.48
C LYS A 103 -6.28 16.75 -7.69
N THR A 104 -5.21 16.20 -8.25
CA THR A 104 -5.26 15.24 -9.37
C THR A 104 -4.38 14.04 -9.07
N VAL A 105 -4.92 12.84 -9.23
CA VAL A 105 -4.21 11.57 -9.10
C VAL A 105 -4.67 10.63 -10.21
N SER A 106 -3.75 9.83 -10.72
CA SER A 106 -4.02 8.79 -11.69
C SER A 106 -4.97 7.77 -11.08
N GLN A 107 -6.00 7.39 -11.84
CA GLN A 107 -7.13 6.58 -11.36
C GLN A 107 -6.76 5.11 -11.16
N THR A 108 -5.60 4.68 -11.63
CA THR A 108 -5.16 3.28 -11.60
C THR A 108 -3.88 3.17 -10.78
N PRO A 109 -3.90 2.42 -9.66
CA PRO A 109 -2.68 2.08 -8.96
C PRO A 109 -1.75 1.30 -9.89
N ILE A 110 -0.53 1.78 -10.04
CA ILE A 110 0.53 1.14 -10.80
C ILE A 110 1.25 0.20 -9.83
N LEU A 111 1.45 -1.07 -10.20
CA LEU A 111 2.31 -1.96 -9.43
C LEU A 111 3.77 -1.48 -9.57
N SER A 112 4.43 -1.24 -8.44
CA SER A 112 5.89 -1.15 -8.39
C SER A 112 6.46 -2.49 -7.94
N ILE A 113 7.36 -3.05 -8.75
CA ILE A 113 8.23 -4.18 -8.42
C ILE A 113 9.47 -3.65 -7.70
#